data_AF-A0A4Y2WI90-F1
#
_entry.id   AF-A0A4Y2WI90-F1
#
_cell.length_a   1.000
_cell.length_b   1.000
_cell.length_c   1.000
_cell.angle_alpha   90.00
_cell.angle_beta   90.00
_cell.angle_gamma   90.00
#
_symmetry.space_group_name_H-M   'P 1'
#
loop_
_entity.id
_entity.type
_entity.pdbx_description
1 polymer ?
#
loop_
_entity_poly.entity_id
_entity_poly.type
_entity_poly.pdbx_seq_one_letter_code
_entity_poly.pdbx_strand_id
1 'polypeptide(L)'
;TGKYIGQVIVIACVILQASVFRHMFFGVPGKVYGVIITLPLLSSFLGYILAHSFRKTVPVKKAMAIDCGLQNVNRVLAIISRSFDSEVSVSLALMVLKFDLIFIAP
;
A
#
# COMPACT_ATOMS: atom_id res chain seq x y z
N THR A 1 4.02 23.98 12.15
CA THR A 1 5.34 23.36 12.42
C THR A 1 5.29 21.83 12.48
N GLY A 2 4.33 21.21 13.17
CA GLY A 2 4.23 19.74 13.26
C GLY A 2 4.02 18.96 11.94
N LYS A 3 3.36 19.57 10.94
CA LYS A 3 3.16 18.95 9.60
C LYS A 3 4.48 18.62 8.88
N TYR A 4 5.43 19.54 8.91
CA TYR A 4 6.72 19.38 8.23
C TYR A 4 7.60 18.34 8.92
N ILE A 5 7.58 18.32 10.26
CA ILE A 5 8.30 17.30 11.05
C ILE A 5 7.76 15.90 10.74
N GLY A 6 6.43 15.75 10.69
CA GLY A 6 5.80 14.48 10.30
C GLY A 6 6.22 14.01 8.91
N GLN A 7 6.26 14.92 7.92
CA GLN A 7 6.72 14.57 6.57
C GLN A 7 8.20 14.14 6.53
N VAL A 8 9.08 14.84 7.25
CA VAL A 8 10.51 14.49 7.30
C VAL A 8 10.73 13.11 7.92
N ILE A 9 9.99 12.78 9.00
CA ILE A 9 10.07 11.46 9.64
C ILE A 9 9.61 10.36 8.69
N VAL A 10 8.51 10.58 7.97
CA VAL A 10 8.01 9.62 6.97
C VAL A 10 9.08 9.40 5.89
N ILE A 11 9.62 10.47 5.31
CA ILE A 11 10.68 10.41 4.28
C ILE A 11 11.91 9.65 4.77
N ALA A 12 12.37 9.93 6.00
CA ALA A 12 13.51 9.22 6.59
C ALA A 12 13.23 7.70 6.76
N CYS A 13 12.01 7.35 7.18
CA CYS A 13 11.60 5.96 7.35
C CYS A 13 11.57 5.20 6.01
N VAL A 14 11.11 5.86 4.94
CA VAL A 14 11.14 5.32 3.56
C VAL A 14 12.56 5.00 3.12
N ILE A 15 13.48 5.96 3.30
CA ILE A 15 14.85 5.84 2.85
C ILE A 15 15.56 4.70 3.59
N LEU A 16 15.29 4.56 4.90
CA LEU A 16 15.79 3.45 5.70
C LEU A 16 15.24 2.10 5.21
N GLN A 17 13.94 2.00 4.96
CA GLN A 17 13.34 0.78 4.41
C GLN A 17 13.94 0.42 3.04
N ALA A 18 14.06 1.39 2.12
CA ALA A 18 14.65 1.18 0.81
C ALA A 18 16.12 0.71 0.90
N SER A 19 16.86 1.22 1.88
CA SER A 19 18.26 0.87 2.12
C SER A 19 18.44 -0.55 2.69
N VAL A 20 17.55 -0.96 3.60
CA VAL A 20 17.54 -2.30 4.24
C VAL A 20 17.04 -3.37 3.27
N PHE A 21 16.03 -3.08 2.47
CA PHE A 21 15.40 -4.03 1.54
C PHE A 21 15.85 -3.87 0.09
N ARG A 22 17.08 -3.40 -0.17
CA ARG A 22 17.61 -3.21 -1.53
C ARG A 22 17.46 -4.44 -2.43
N HIS A 23 17.60 -5.65 -1.88
CA HIS A 23 17.48 -6.90 -2.63
C HIS A 23 16.03 -7.20 -3.08
N MET A 24 14.99 -6.59 -2.49
CA MET A 24 13.60 -6.83 -2.90
C MET A 24 13.24 -6.18 -4.24
N PHE A 25 13.97 -5.13 -4.65
CA PHE A 25 13.70 -4.35 -5.86
C PHE A 25 14.43 -4.88 -7.11
N PHE A 26 15.47 -5.68 -6.95
CA PHE A 26 16.18 -6.28 -8.08
C PHE A 26 15.45 -7.54 -8.57
N GLY A 27 15.22 -7.64 -9.89
CA GLY A 27 14.64 -8.82 -10.54
C GLY A 27 13.11 -8.87 -10.63
N VAL A 28 12.41 -7.79 -10.31
CA VAL A 28 10.94 -7.73 -10.45
C VAL A 28 10.56 -7.38 -11.89
N PRO A 29 9.68 -8.17 -12.55
CA PRO A 29 9.22 -7.85 -13.90
C PRO A 29 8.48 -6.50 -13.90
N GLY A 30 8.77 -5.62 -14.87
CA GLY A 30 8.11 -4.30 -14.97
C GLY A 30 6.57 -4.35 -15.00
N LYS A 31 5.98 -5.46 -15.46
CA LYS A 31 4.52 -5.70 -15.39
C LYS A 31 3.98 -5.72 -13.96
N VAL A 32 4.75 -6.28 -13.02
CA VAL A 32 4.34 -6.38 -11.61
C VAL A 32 4.32 -5.00 -10.97
N TYR A 33 5.27 -4.12 -11.31
CA TYR A 33 5.24 -2.71 -10.89
C TYR A 33 3.99 -1.98 -11.37
N GLY A 34 3.60 -2.19 -12.63
CA GLY A 34 2.37 -1.60 -13.18
C GLY A 34 1.14 -2.04 -12.40
N VAL A 35 1.02 -3.33 -12.06
CA VAL A 35 -0.09 -3.86 -11.26
C VAL A 35 -0.07 -3.27 -9.84
N ILE A 36 1.10 -3.23 -9.20
CA ILE A 36 1.27 -2.66 -7.85
C ILE A 36 0.82 -1.21 -7.78
N ILE A 37 1.08 -0.39 -8.81
CA ILE A 37 0.68 1.03 -8.81
C ILE A 37 -0.80 1.19 -9.20
N THR A 38 -1.28 0.40 -10.16
CA THR A 38 -2.65 0.56 -10.69
C THR A 38 -3.73 0.02 -9.76
N LEU A 39 -3.46 -1.06 -9.01
CA LEU A 39 -4.41 -1.63 -8.05
C LEU A 39 -4.91 -0.64 -6.96
N PRO A 40 -4.04 0.08 -6.24
CA PRO A 40 -4.44 1.02 -5.20
C PRO A 40 -5.16 2.23 -5.78
N LEU A 41 -4.74 2.71 -6.96
CA LEU A 41 -5.42 3.80 -7.65
C LEU A 41 -6.85 3.39 -8.03
N LEU A 42 -7.01 2.18 -8.57
CA LEU A 42 -8.32 1.64 -8.92
C LEU A 42 -9.19 1.42 -7.68
N SER A 43 -8.60 0.90 -6.59
CA SER A 43 -9.29 0.67 -5.32
C SER A 43 -9.71 1.98 -4.66
N SER A 44 -8.86 3.00 -4.70
CA SER A 44 -9.18 4.36 -4.22
C SER A 44 -10.32 4.98 -5.02
N PHE A 45 -10.27 4.84 -6.35
CA PHE A 45 -11.30 5.35 -7.24
C PHE A 45 -12.65 4.68 -7.00
N LEU A 46 -12.66 3.35 -6.87
CA LEU A 46 -13.85 2.57 -6.54
C LEU A 46 -14.41 2.97 -5.17
N GLY A 47 -13.56 3.13 -4.14
CA GLY A 47 -13.97 3.59 -2.81
C GLY A 47 -14.61 4.98 -2.84
N TYR A 48 -14.06 5.90 -3.64
CA TYR A 48 -14.64 7.23 -3.84
C TYR A 48 -15.99 7.17 -4.55
N ILE A 49 -16.12 6.38 -5.63
CA ILE A 49 -17.37 6.23 -6.38
C ILE A 49 -18.45 5.62 -5.49
N LEU A 50 -18.14 4.57 -4.74
CA LEU A 50 -19.08 3.96 -3.80
C LEU A 50 -19.55 5.00 -2.76
N ALA A 51 -18.64 5.72 -2.12
CA ALA A 51 -18.99 6.78 -1.18
C ALA A 51 -19.81 7.92 -1.83
N HIS A 52 -19.57 8.18 -3.11
CA HIS A 52 -20.33 9.15 -3.90
C HIS A 52 -21.77 8.65 -4.15
N SER A 53 -21.94 7.38 -4.54
CA SER A 53 -23.25 6.76 -4.77
C SER A 53 -24.13 6.76 -3.51
N PHE A 54 -23.52 6.59 -2.34
CA PHE A 54 -24.22 6.70 -1.04
C PHE A 54 -24.39 8.16 -0.53
N ARG A 55 -24.13 9.16 -1.38
CA ARG A 55 -24.28 10.60 -1.08
C ARG A 55 -23.58 11.06 0.21
N LYS A 56 -22.41 10.46 0.54
CA LYS A 56 -21.63 10.85 1.72
C LYS A 56 -21.03 12.25 1.56
N THR A 57 -20.59 12.87 2.66
CA THR A 57 -19.94 14.19 2.62
C THR A 57 -18.54 14.12 2.02
N VAL A 58 -18.05 15.22 1.43
CA VAL A 58 -16.71 15.29 0.82
C VAL A 58 -15.57 14.75 1.71
N PRO A 59 -15.48 15.07 3.02
CA PRO A 59 -14.45 14.50 3.88
C PRO A 59 -14.55 12.97 4.01
N VAL A 60 -15.77 12.43 4.10
CA VAL A 60 -16.01 10.97 4.19
C VAL A 60 -15.66 10.26 2.88
N LYS A 61 -15.96 10.88 1.72
CA LYS A 61 -15.57 10.32 0.41
C LYS A 61 -14.05 10.19 0.27
N LYS A 62 -13.31 11.21 0.71
CA LYS A 62 -11.83 11.19 0.69
C LYS A 62 -11.27 10.14 1.65
N ALA A 63 -11.83 10.05 2.85
CA ALA A 63 -11.43 9.02 3.82
C ALA A 63 -11.66 7.60 3.27
N MET A 64 -12.83 7.31 2.71
CA MET A 64 -13.12 5.99 2.12
C MET A 64 -12.23 5.66 0.92
N ALA A 65 -11.89 6.65 0.09
CA ALA A 65 -10.93 6.46 -1.00
C ALA A 65 -9.55 6.06 -0.45
N ILE A 66 -9.10 6.70 0.62
CA ILE A 66 -7.81 6.39 1.27
C ILE A 66 -7.85 5.01 1.93
N ASP A 67 -8.88 4.68 2.69
CA ASP A 67 -9.00 3.37 3.37
C ASP A 67 -9.09 2.18 2.40
N CYS A 68 -9.71 2.38 1.23
CA CYS A 68 -9.75 1.34 0.19
C CYS A 68 -8.44 1.23 -0.61
N GLY A 69 -7.74 2.34 -0.83
CA GLY A 69 -6.50 2.38 -1.59
C GLY A 69 -5.26 1.95 -0.80
N LEU A 70 -5.15 2.44 0.43
CA LEU A 70 -4.06 2.16 1.35
C LEU A 70 -4.46 1.06 2.33
N GLN A 71 -4.08 -0.16 1.99
CA GLN A 71 -4.35 -1.31 2.85
C GLN A 71 -3.29 -1.42 3.95
N ASN A 72 -3.73 -1.75 5.17
CA ASN A 72 -2.82 -2.01 6.27
C ASN A 72 -2.08 -3.35 6.03
N VAL A 73 -0.78 -3.28 5.79
CA VAL A 73 0.06 -4.45 5.50
C VAL A 73 -0.02 -5.53 6.56
N ASN A 74 -0.07 -5.17 7.85
CA ASN A 74 -0.17 -6.15 8.93
C ASN A 74 -1.47 -6.96 8.85
N ARG A 75 -2.56 -6.32 8.42
CA ARG A 75 -3.84 -6.98 8.22
C ARG A 75 -3.79 -7.94 7.02
N VAL A 76 -3.18 -7.52 5.92
CA VAL A 76 -3.04 -8.36 4.74
C VAL A 76 -2.13 -9.56 5.03
N LEU A 77 -1.01 -9.36 5.73
CA LEU A 77 -0.10 -10.42 6.14
C LEU A 77 -0.77 -11.46 7.04
N ALA A 78 -1.60 -11.01 7.99
CA ALA A 78 -2.35 -11.88 8.88
C ALA A 78 -3.44 -12.69 8.15
N ILE A 79 -4.06 -12.12 7.11
CA ILE A 79 -5.01 -12.85 6.26
C ILE A 79 -4.27 -13.89 5.44
N ILE A 80 -3.14 -13.51 4.82
CA ILE A 80 -2.34 -14.42 4.00
C ILE A 80 -1.86 -15.62 4.82
N SER A 81 -1.26 -15.37 5.99
CA SER A 81 -0.71 -16.43 6.85
C SER A 81 -1.77 -17.40 7.39
N ARG A 82 -3.02 -16.97 7.49
CA ARG A 82 -4.15 -17.84 7.90
C ARG A 82 -4.84 -18.53 6.73
N SER A 83 -4.79 -17.96 5.54
CA SER A 83 -5.59 -18.41 4.39
C SER A 83 -4.82 -19.30 3.43
N PHE A 84 -3.49 -19.24 3.44
CA PHE A 84 -2.64 -19.97 2.50
C PHE A 84 -1.59 -20.81 3.22
N ASP A 85 -1.12 -21.85 2.51
CA ASP A 85 -0.03 -22.70 2.99
C ASP A 85 1.30 -21.92 3.06
N SER A 86 2.25 -22.46 3.82
CA SER A 86 3.49 -21.77 4.23
C SER A 86 4.33 -21.25 3.06
N GLU A 87 4.51 -22.02 1.97
CA GLU A 87 5.31 -21.59 0.80
C GLU A 87 4.64 -20.46 -0.01
N VAL A 88 3.33 -20.55 -0.21
CA VAL A 88 2.54 -19.54 -0.96
C VAL A 88 2.39 -18.28 -0.13
N SER A 89 2.24 -18.43 1.19
CA SER A 89 2.16 -17.32 2.13
C SER A 89 3.40 -16.44 2.12
N VAL A 90 4.60 -17.04 2.08
CA VAL A 90 5.85 -16.25 2.00
C VAL A 90 5.93 -15.46 0.70
N SER A 91 5.57 -16.07 -0.43
CA SER A 91 5.60 -15.38 -1.73
C SER A 91 4.61 -14.20 -1.79
N LEU A 92 3.40 -14.39 -1.28
CA LEU A 92 2.39 -13.32 -1.20
C LEU A 92 2.77 -12.25 -0.17
N ALA A 93 3.34 -12.62 0.97
CA ALA A 93 3.86 -11.69 1.96
C ALA A 93 4.96 -10.80 1.37
N LEU A 94 5.89 -11.37 0.60
CA LEU A 94 6.91 -10.62 -0.12
C LEU A 94 6.30 -9.64 -1.14
N MET A 95 5.22 -10.02 -1.82
CA MET A 95 4.52 -9.14 -2.74
C MET A 95 3.88 -7.94 -2.03
N VAL A 96 3.25 -8.16 -0.87
CA VAL A 96 2.64 -7.10 -0.06
C VAL A 96 3.69 -6.16 0.53
N LEU A 97 4.81 -6.68 1.02
CA LEU A 97 5.91 -5.84 1.53
C LEU A 97 6.54 -4.98 0.43
N LYS A 98 6.63 -5.49 -0.80
CA LYS A 98 7.07 -4.69 -1.96
C LYS A 98 6.11 -3.56 -2.29
N PHE A 99 4.81 -3.80 -2.13
CA PHE A 99 3.77 -2.81 -2.38
C PHE A 99 3.86 -1.62 -1.41
N ASP A 100 4.03 -1.89 -0.12
CA ASP A 100 4.13 -0.85 0.92
C ASP A 100 5.30 0.09 0.66
N LEU A 101 6.46 -0.49 0.34
CA LEU A 101 7.69 0.27 0.08
C LEU A 101 7.59 1.20 -1.14
N ILE A 102 6.84 0.81 -2.18
CA ILE A 102 6.65 1.62 -3.41
C ILE A 102 5.69 2.78 -3.16
N PHE A 103 4.66 2.60 -2.33
CA PHE A 103 3.66 3.63 -2.09
C PHE A 103 4.07 4.62 -0.98
N ILE A 104 4.99 4.20 -0.12
CA ILE A 104 5.60 5.05 0.91
C ILE A 104 6.70 5.93 0.28
N ALA A 105 7.43 5.46 -0.74
CA ALA A 105 8.40 6.27 -1.47
C ALA A 105 7.71 7.29 -2.40
N PRO A 106 7.80 8.60 -2.12
CA PRO A 106 7.20 9.63 -2.99
C PRO A 106 7.85 9.66 -4.37
#